data_AF-A0A256YYV5-F1
#
_entry.id   AF-A0A256YYV5-F1
#
_cell.length_a   1.000
_cell.length_b   1.000
_cell.length_c   1.000
_cell.angle_alpha   90.00
_cell.angle_beta   90.00
_cell.angle_gamma   90.00
#
_symmetry.space_group_name_H-M   'P 1'
#
loop_
_entity.id
_entity.type
_entity.pdbx_description
1 polymer ?
#
loop_
_entity_poly.entity_id
_entity_poly.type
_entity_poly.pdbx_seq_one_letter_code
_entity_poly.pdbx_strand_id
1 'polypeptide(L)'
;MGGKGVWMWTSLVLVCALILASYAAIYYYNEYLKYQALYEETLEELKRYSDYIFVNILIDYGNGTKEWHNETLVSRGATLFDATRVIAELNYTKYSFGVFITSINGVGGDPGYYWVWYTWNSTSGEWEFGPVGCDSYTLSEGETLSWVYTKF
;
A
#
# COMPACT_ATOMS: atom_id res chain seq x y z
N MET A 1 -28.67 -69.65 24.59
CA MET A 1 -27.31 -69.10 24.77
C MET A 1 -26.97 -68.27 23.54
N GLY A 2 -27.08 -66.95 23.57
CA GLY A 2 -26.87 -66.12 22.36
C GLY A 2 -26.72 -64.61 22.57
N GLY A 3 -27.23 -64.05 23.68
CA GLY A 3 -27.20 -62.60 23.90
C GLY A 3 -25.83 -62.02 24.28
N LYS A 4 -25.04 -62.72 25.12
CA LYS A 4 -23.81 -62.15 25.70
C LYS A 4 -22.68 -61.91 24.68
N GLY A 5 -22.53 -62.79 23.68
CA GLY A 5 -21.53 -62.62 22.63
C GLY A 5 -21.85 -61.45 21.71
N VAL A 6 -23.12 -61.30 21.31
CA VAL A 6 -23.56 -60.23 20.41
C VAL A 6 -23.34 -58.85 21.02
N TRP A 7 -23.69 -58.65 22.30
CA TRP A 7 -23.44 -57.38 23.01
C TRP A 7 -21.96 -57.04 23.19
N MET A 8 -21.10 -58.06 23.31
CA MET A 8 -19.65 -57.87 23.37
C MET A 8 -19.09 -57.39 22.02
N TRP A 9 -19.56 -57.97 20.92
CA TRP A 9 -19.11 -57.56 19.56
C TRP A 9 -19.66 -56.19 19.16
N THR A 10 -20.91 -55.86 19.50
CA THR A 10 -21.48 -54.54 19.20
C THR A 10 -20.78 -53.43 19.99
N SER A 11 -20.51 -53.65 21.29
CA SER A 11 -19.74 -52.70 22.10
C SER A 11 -18.30 -52.53 21.58
N LEU A 12 -17.65 -53.61 21.13
CA LEU A 12 -16.31 -53.55 20.52
C LEU A 12 -16.30 -52.67 19.26
N VAL A 13 -17.28 -52.87 18.36
CA VAL A 13 -17.41 -52.05 17.13
C VAL A 13 -17.66 -50.59 17.46
N LEU A 14 -18.51 -50.29 18.45
CA LEU A 14 -18.78 -48.92 18.88
C LEU A 14 -17.53 -48.24 19.46
N VAL A 15 -16.75 -48.95 20.28
CA VAL A 15 -15.48 -48.43 20.82
C VAL A 15 -14.50 -48.14 19.69
N CYS A 16 -14.35 -49.05 18.72
CA CYS A 16 -13.49 -48.82 17.55
C CYS A 16 -13.96 -47.60 16.73
N ALA A 17 -15.27 -47.47 16.51
CA ALA A 17 -15.84 -46.33 15.79
C ALA A 17 -15.60 -45.01 16.54
N LEU A 18 -15.71 -45.00 17.87
CA LEU A 18 -15.41 -43.82 18.70
C LEU A 18 -13.93 -43.44 18.60
N ILE A 19 -13.02 -44.40 18.67
CA ILE A 19 -11.57 -44.13 18.55
C ILE A 19 -11.25 -43.54 17.18
N LEU A 20 -11.81 -44.11 16.10
CA LEU A 20 -11.63 -43.59 14.74
C LEU A 20 -12.23 -42.18 14.59
N ALA A 21 -13.42 -41.96 15.12
CA ALA A 21 -14.07 -40.65 15.08
C ALA A 21 -13.28 -39.61 15.89
N SER A 22 -12.78 -39.96 17.08
CA SER A 22 -11.93 -39.08 17.90
C SER A 22 -10.61 -38.77 17.21
N TYR A 23 -9.96 -39.78 16.59
CA TYR A 23 -8.73 -39.57 15.83
C TYR A 23 -8.95 -38.64 14.64
N ALA A 24 -10.02 -38.87 13.86
CA ALA A 24 -10.39 -38.00 12.76
C ALA A 24 -10.71 -36.58 13.25
N ALA A 25 -11.47 -36.44 14.35
CA ALA A 25 -11.79 -35.15 14.94
C ALA A 25 -10.52 -34.39 15.37
N ILE A 26 -9.57 -35.05 16.03
CA ILE A 26 -8.28 -34.45 16.41
C ILE A 26 -7.49 -34.03 15.16
N TYR A 27 -7.44 -34.89 14.14
CA TYR A 27 -6.76 -34.58 12.89
C TYR A 27 -7.35 -33.33 12.21
N TYR A 28 -8.67 -33.30 12.01
CA TYR A 28 -9.35 -32.16 11.38
C TYR A 28 -9.26 -30.89 12.24
N TYR A 29 -9.29 -31.02 13.57
CA TYR A 29 -9.13 -29.89 14.48
C TYR A 29 -7.73 -29.28 14.38
N ASN A 30 -6.68 -30.12 14.42
CA ASN A 30 -5.30 -29.65 14.26
C ASN A 30 -5.06 -29.02 12.87
N GLU A 31 -5.62 -29.64 11.83
CA GLU A 31 -5.53 -29.12 10.46
C GLU A 31 -6.25 -27.76 10.33
N TYR A 32 -7.44 -27.62 10.94
CA TYR A 32 -8.16 -26.34 11.01
C TYR A 32 -7.32 -25.25 11.70
N LEU A 33 -6.71 -25.56 12.85
CA LEU A 33 -5.83 -24.62 13.55
C LEU A 33 -4.63 -24.18 12.71
N LYS A 34 -4.04 -25.11 11.95
CA LYS A 34 -2.95 -24.81 11.02
C LYS A 34 -3.38 -23.87 9.90
N TYR A 35 -4.55 -24.11 9.29
CA TYR A 35 -5.08 -23.23 8.25
C TYR A 35 -5.39 -21.84 8.78
N GLN A 36 -5.94 -21.74 10.00
CA GLN A 36 -6.22 -20.44 10.62
C GLN A 36 -4.92 -19.65 10.87
N ALA A 37 -3.88 -20.29 11.41
CA ALA A 37 -2.59 -19.64 11.64
C ALA A 37 -1.95 -19.17 10.32
N LEU A 38 -1.97 -20.00 9.28
CA LEU A 38 -1.44 -19.65 7.97
C LEU A 38 -2.22 -18.49 7.31
N TYR A 39 -3.54 -18.47 7.46
CA TYR A 39 -4.38 -17.37 6.96
C TYR A 39 -4.07 -16.05 7.67
N GLU A 40 -3.91 -16.08 9.00
CA GLU A 40 -3.57 -14.88 9.77
C GLU A 40 -2.18 -14.34 9.39
N GLU A 41 -1.17 -15.21 9.26
CA GLU A 41 0.20 -14.86 8.85
C GLU A 41 0.22 -14.22 7.45
N THR A 42 -0.40 -14.88 6.46
CA THR A 42 -0.44 -14.37 5.07
C THR A 42 -1.20 -13.05 4.96
N LEU A 43 -2.26 -12.85 5.76
CA LEU A 43 -3.01 -11.61 5.79
C LEU A 43 -2.21 -10.47 6.42
N GLU A 44 -1.38 -10.76 7.43
CA GLU A 44 -0.46 -9.78 8.01
C GLU A 44 0.64 -9.38 7.02
N GLU A 45 1.23 -10.35 6.30
CA GLU A 45 2.20 -10.07 5.24
C GLU A 45 1.58 -9.24 4.11
N LEU A 46 0.39 -9.62 3.63
CA LEU A 46 -0.33 -8.86 2.61
C LEU A 46 -0.64 -7.43 3.07
N LYS A 47 -1.07 -7.24 4.32
CA LYS A 47 -1.26 -5.89 4.88
C LYS A 47 0.02 -5.10 4.86
N ARG A 48 1.15 -5.68 5.26
CA ARG A 48 2.45 -5.00 5.23
C ARG A 48 2.84 -4.53 3.83
N TYR A 49 2.61 -5.36 2.80
CA TYR A 49 2.82 -4.96 1.39
C TYR A 49 1.72 -4.02 0.86
N SER A 50 0.54 -4.03 1.46
CA SER A 50 -0.58 -3.16 1.13
C SER A 50 -0.51 -1.80 1.84
N ASP A 51 0.27 -1.63 2.89
CA ASP A 51 0.24 -0.39 3.66
C ASP A 51 1.13 0.71 3.06
N TYR A 52 2.06 0.33 2.18
CA TYR A 52 3.01 1.25 1.56
C TYR A 52 3.06 1.07 0.05
N ILE A 53 3.52 2.12 -0.62
CA ILE A 53 3.79 2.15 -2.05
C ILE A 53 5.12 2.86 -2.33
N PHE A 54 5.73 2.55 -3.47
CA PHE A 54 6.90 3.24 -3.98
C PHE A 54 6.52 4.19 -5.11
N VAL A 55 7.08 5.40 -5.12
CA VAL A 55 6.90 6.39 -6.19
C VAL A 55 8.23 7.04 -6.57
N ASN A 56 8.29 7.59 -7.78
CA ASN A 56 9.45 8.33 -8.27
C ASN A 56 9.08 9.81 -8.41
N ILE A 57 9.87 10.71 -7.83
CA ILE A 57 9.60 12.14 -7.89
C ILE A 57 10.83 12.87 -8.40
N LEU A 58 10.66 13.63 -9.48
CA LEU A 58 11.64 14.58 -9.99
C LEU A 58 11.33 15.98 -9.45
N ILE A 59 12.34 16.70 -8.98
CA ILE A 59 12.25 18.13 -8.67
C ILE A 59 13.15 18.88 -9.66
N ASP A 60 12.53 19.63 -10.58
CA ASP A 60 13.19 20.53 -11.52
C ASP A 60 13.07 21.97 -11.04
N TYR A 61 14.18 22.54 -10.60
CA TYR A 61 14.23 23.89 -10.03
C TYR A 61 14.19 24.99 -11.10
N GLY A 62 14.04 24.66 -12.40
CA GLY A 62 13.90 25.62 -13.49
C GLY A 62 15.19 26.36 -13.88
N ASN A 63 16.25 26.22 -13.08
CA ASN A 63 17.58 26.78 -13.33
C ASN A 63 18.57 25.76 -13.96
N GLY A 64 18.05 24.61 -14.41
CA GLY A 64 18.84 23.49 -14.92
C GLY A 64 19.20 22.44 -13.86
N THR A 65 19.02 22.73 -12.57
CA THR A 65 19.19 21.76 -11.49
C THR A 65 17.97 20.86 -11.42
N LYS A 66 18.22 19.53 -11.44
CA LYS A 66 17.20 18.49 -11.33
C LYS A 66 17.62 17.46 -10.30
N GLU A 67 16.69 17.08 -9.45
CA GLU A 67 16.90 16.10 -8.38
C GLU A 67 15.89 14.97 -8.51
N TRP A 68 16.38 13.72 -8.52
CA TRP A 68 15.53 12.54 -8.61
C TRP A 68 15.48 11.82 -7.27
N HIS A 69 14.26 11.53 -6.80
CA HIS A 69 13.99 10.69 -5.65
C HIS A 69 13.22 9.45 -6.13
N ASN A 70 13.98 8.43 -6.52
CA ASN A 70 13.42 7.16 -6.98
C ASN A 70 13.13 6.23 -5.79
N GLU A 71 12.12 5.39 -5.94
CA GLU A 71 11.71 4.42 -4.90
C GLU A 71 11.40 5.10 -3.56
N THR A 72 10.76 6.27 -3.60
CA THR A 72 10.30 6.98 -2.41
C THR A 72 9.16 6.17 -1.77
N LEU A 73 9.40 5.63 -0.59
CA LEU A 73 8.43 4.85 0.17
C LEU A 73 7.44 5.79 0.88
N VAL A 74 6.15 5.65 0.56
CA VAL A 74 5.06 6.41 1.18
C VAL A 74 3.90 5.48 1.56
N SER A 75 3.07 5.90 2.52
CA SER A 75 1.88 5.13 2.89
C SER A 75 0.91 5.05 1.71
N ARG A 76 0.25 3.91 1.52
CA ARG A 76 -0.82 3.78 0.54
C ARG A 76 -1.94 4.77 0.86
N GLY A 77 -2.44 5.47 -0.15
CA GLY A 77 -3.40 6.56 0.02
C GLY A 77 -2.77 7.92 0.31
N ALA A 78 -1.44 8.01 0.41
CA ALA A 78 -0.74 9.28 0.49
C ALA A 78 -0.96 10.12 -0.77
N THR A 79 -0.97 11.44 -0.59
CA THR A 79 -1.07 12.39 -1.70
C THR A 79 0.31 12.80 -2.22
N LEU A 80 0.37 13.45 -3.39
CA LEU A 80 1.63 14.05 -3.87
C LEU A 80 2.22 15.03 -2.84
N PHE A 81 1.37 15.79 -2.16
CA PHE A 81 1.80 16.68 -1.08
C PHE A 81 2.51 15.91 0.04
N ASP A 82 1.92 14.81 0.50
CA ASP A 82 2.52 13.98 1.56
C ASP A 82 3.84 13.37 1.13
N ALA A 83 3.92 12.84 -0.09
CA ALA A 83 5.14 12.26 -0.62
C ALA A 83 6.25 13.30 -0.80
N THR A 84 5.91 14.51 -1.26
CA THR A 84 6.89 15.58 -1.43
C THR A 84 7.47 16.03 -0.08
N ARG A 85 6.67 16.01 1.01
CA ARG A 85 7.15 16.30 2.37
C ARG A 85 8.14 15.27 2.92
N VAL A 86 8.16 14.05 2.38
CA VAL A 86 9.13 13.02 2.79
C VAL A 86 10.51 13.33 2.22
N ILE A 87 10.57 13.94 1.03
CA ILE A 87 11.82 14.12 0.26
C ILE A 87 12.35 15.55 0.26
N ALA A 88 11.51 16.54 0.57
CA ALA A 88 11.85 17.95 0.47
C ALA A 88 11.19 18.82 1.56
N GLU A 89 11.83 19.93 1.88
CA GLU A 89 11.25 20.97 2.73
C GLU A 89 10.27 21.82 1.92
N LEU A 90 9.03 21.95 2.39
CA LEU A 90 7.97 22.67 1.69
C LEU A 90 7.54 23.92 2.46
N ASN A 91 7.48 25.05 1.75
CA ASN A 91 6.61 26.16 2.15
C ASN A 91 5.36 26.14 1.28
N TYR A 92 4.21 26.39 1.90
CA TYR A 92 2.93 26.35 1.22
C TYR A 92 1.90 27.25 1.90
N THR A 93 0.91 27.67 1.11
CA THR A 93 -0.28 28.37 1.60
C THR A 93 -1.48 27.48 1.42
N LYS A 94 -2.27 27.32 2.49
CA LYS A 94 -3.53 26.57 2.43
C LYS A 94 -4.69 27.50 2.10
N TYR A 95 -5.43 27.16 1.07
CA TYR A 95 -6.68 27.82 0.68
C TYR A 95 -7.87 26.89 0.91
N SER A 96 -9.09 27.41 0.75
CA SER A 96 -10.32 26.60 0.81
C SER A 96 -10.39 25.55 -0.30
N PHE A 97 -9.68 25.76 -1.41
CA PHE A 97 -9.67 24.90 -2.60
C PHE A 97 -8.43 23.99 -2.70
N GLY A 98 -7.54 24.00 -1.71
CA GLY A 98 -6.38 23.10 -1.68
C GLY A 98 -5.09 23.76 -1.17
N VAL A 99 -4.00 23.01 -1.27
CA VAL A 99 -2.66 23.45 -0.88
C VAL A 99 -1.90 23.99 -2.09
N PHE A 100 -1.36 25.19 -1.93
CA PHE A 100 -0.51 25.83 -2.94
C PHE A 100 0.94 25.87 -2.46
N ILE A 101 1.83 25.15 -3.15
CA ILE A 101 3.26 25.13 -2.85
C ILE A 101 3.88 26.46 -3.27
N THR A 102 4.48 27.16 -2.30
CA THR A 102 5.19 28.42 -2.54
C THR A 102 6.69 28.21 -2.66
N SER A 103 7.25 27.16 -2.04
CA SER A 103 8.66 26.82 -2.17
C SER A 103 8.93 25.33 -1.92
N ILE A 104 9.93 24.80 -2.61
CA ILE A 104 10.53 23.47 -2.38
C ILE A 104 12.02 23.67 -2.15
N ASN A 105 12.55 23.15 -1.03
CA ASN A 105 13.96 23.26 -0.62
C ASN A 105 14.49 24.71 -0.67
N GLY A 106 13.66 25.67 -0.26
CA GLY A 106 13.99 27.09 -0.22
C GLY A 106 13.93 27.83 -1.57
N VAL A 107 13.62 27.13 -2.67
CA VAL A 107 13.43 27.75 -4.00
C VAL A 107 11.96 28.09 -4.21
N GLY A 108 11.64 29.35 -4.49
CA GLY A 108 10.26 29.80 -4.69
C GLY A 108 10.06 31.29 -4.41
N GLY A 109 8.91 31.82 -4.83
CA GLY A 109 8.49 33.20 -4.56
C GLY A 109 8.96 34.25 -5.55
N ASP A 110 9.61 33.87 -6.65
CA ASP A 110 10.00 34.82 -7.69
C ASP A 110 8.77 35.34 -8.45
N PRO A 111 8.72 36.63 -8.81
CA PRO A 111 7.57 37.20 -9.51
C PRO A 111 7.27 36.49 -10.84
N GLY A 112 6.06 35.91 -10.93
CA GLY A 112 5.59 35.20 -12.12
C GLY A 112 6.08 33.75 -12.23
N TYR A 113 6.83 33.24 -11.25
CA TYR A 113 7.23 31.84 -11.19
C TYR A 113 6.35 31.04 -10.23
N TYR A 114 6.09 29.79 -10.60
CA TYR A 114 5.22 28.89 -9.86
C TYR A 114 5.75 27.47 -9.91
N TRP A 115 5.53 26.73 -8.82
CA TRP A 115 5.72 25.28 -8.80
C TRP A 115 4.51 24.61 -9.44
N VAL A 116 4.76 23.92 -10.55
CA VAL A 116 3.75 23.16 -11.30
C VAL A 116 4.16 21.69 -11.25
N TRP A 117 3.20 20.79 -11.16
CA TRP A 117 3.49 19.37 -11.14
C TRP A 117 2.87 18.62 -12.32
N TYR A 118 3.53 17.52 -12.68
CA TYR A 118 3.18 16.67 -13.81
C TYR A 118 3.22 15.21 -13.40
N THR A 119 2.42 14.40 -14.09
CA THR A 119 2.49 12.93 -14.03
C THR A 119 3.04 12.38 -15.34
N TRP A 120 3.85 11.32 -15.27
CA TRP A 120 4.39 10.66 -16.45
C TRP A 120 3.37 9.65 -16.99
N ASN A 121 2.90 9.86 -18.21
CA ASN A 121 2.08 8.87 -18.89
C ASN A 121 3.00 7.90 -19.65
N SER A 122 3.14 6.68 -19.11
CA SER A 122 3.96 5.64 -19.70
C SER A 122 3.43 5.09 -21.03
N THR A 123 2.14 5.29 -21.32
CA THR A 123 1.52 4.84 -22.57
C THR A 123 1.81 5.81 -23.72
N SER A 124 1.71 7.12 -23.48
CA SER A 124 2.04 8.15 -24.49
C SER A 124 3.53 8.49 -24.52
N GLY A 125 4.25 8.28 -23.42
CA GLY A 125 5.65 8.68 -23.27
C GLY A 125 5.81 10.20 -23.06
N GLU A 126 4.82 10.85 -22.45
CA GLU A 126 4.78 12.29 -22.26
C GLU A 126 4.47 12.67 -20.80
N TRP A 127 4.92 13.87 -20.41
CA TRP A 127 4.53 14.49 -19.15
C TRP A 127 3.20 15.21 -19.30
N GLU A 128 2.24 14.87 -18.46
CA GLU A 128 0.89 15.46 -18.45
C GLU A 128 0.71 16.32 -17.20
N PHE A 129 -0.04 17.41 -17.33
CA PHE A 129 -0.34 18.27 -16.19
C PHE A 129 -1.07 17.49 -15.09
N GLY A 130 -0.72 17.79 -13.84
CA GLY A 130 -1.45 17.30 -12.69
C GLY A 130 -2.94 17.66 -12.77
N PRO A 131 -3.87 16.68 -12.72
CA PRO A 131 -5.29 16.92 -12.94
C PRO A 131 -5.97 17.65 -11.77
N VAL A 132 -5.37 17.66 -10.58
CA VAL A 132 -5.91 18.25 -9.35
C VAL A 132 -4.79 18.89 -8.50
N GLY A 133 -5.14 19.49 -7.37
CA GLY A 133 -4.15 19.96 -6.40
C GLY A 133 -3.28 18.82 -5.84
N CYS A 134 -2.03 19.13 -5.48
CA CYS A 134 -1.09 18.13 -4.97
C CYS A 134 -1.56 17.45 -3.67
N ASP A 135 -2.41 18.11 -2.89
CA ASP A 135 -3.06 17.59 -1.67
C ASP A 135 -4.33 16.78 -1.93
N SER A 136 -4.74 16.64 -3.19
CA SER A 136 -5.92 15.87 -3.61
C SER A 136 -5.57 14.72 -4.54
N TYR A 137 -4.37 14.71 -5.14
CA TYR A 137 -3.92 13.61 -6.00
C TYR A 137 -3.39 12.47 -5.14
N THR A 138 -4.13 11.36 -5.09
CA THR A 138 -3.70 10.14 -4.39
C THR A 138 -2.75 9.34 -5.27
N LEU A 139 -1.61 8.95 -4.70
CA LEU A 139 -0.56 8.25 -5.42
C LEU A 139 -0.84 6.75 -5.58
N SER A 140 -0.32 6.19 -6.67
CA SER A 140 -0.34 4.76 -6.97
C SER A 140 1.07 4.18 -7.05
N GLU A 141 1.17 2.87 -6.82
CA GLU A 141 2.44 2.12 -6.88
C GLU A 141 3.17 2.34 -8.22
N GLY A 142 4.45 2.70 -8.14
CA GLY A 142 5.34 2.87 -9.28
C GLY A 142 5.12 4.17 -10.07
N GLU A 143 4.21 5.05 -9.65
CA GLU A 143 3.98 6.32 -10.36
C GLU A 143 5.24 7.18 -10.41
N THR A 144 5.37 7.92 -11.50
CA THR A 144 6.47 8.87 -11.71
C THR A 144 5.89 10.26 -11.89
N LEU A 145 6.26 11.16 -10.99
CA LEU A 145 5.76 12.53 -10.94
C LEU A 145 6.93 13.51 -11.03
N SER A 146 6.63 14.75 -11.42
CA SER A 146 7.62 15.83 -11.39
C SER A 146 7.05 17.12 -10.85
N TRP A 147 7.87 17.86 -10.12
CA TRP A 147 7.70 19.27 -9.82
C TRP A 147 8.61 20.08 -10.74
N VAL A 148 8.10 21.14 -11.33
CA VAL A 148 8.84 22.07 -12.20
C VAL A 148 8.57 23.49 -11.75
N TYR A 149 9.63 24.22 -11.42
CA TYR A 149 9.56 25.63 -11.12
C TYR A 149 9.66 26.43 -12.43
N THR A 150 8.56 27.05 -12.84
CA THR A 150 8.43 27.65 -14.18
C THR A 150 7.74 29.00 -14.16
N LYS A 151 7.96 29.79 -15.21
CA LYS A 151 7.42 31.13 -15.39
C LYS A 151 6.22 31.12 -16.34
N PHE A 152 5.20 31.93 -16.03
CA PHE A 152 4.05 32.20 -16.89
C PHE A 152 3.98 33.68 -17.32
#